data_AF-C0SNB9-F1
#
_entry.id   AF-C0SNB9-F1
#
_cell.length_a   1.000
_cell.length_b   1.000
_cell.length_c   1.000
_cell.angle_alpha   90.00
_cell.angle_beta   90.00
_cell.angle_gamma   90.00
#
_symmetry.space_group_name_H-M   'P 1'
#
loop_
_entity.id
_entity.type
_entity.pdbx_description
1 polymer ?
#
loop_
_entity_poly.entity_id
_entity_poly.type
_entity_poly.pdbx_seq_one_letter_code
_entity_poly.pdbx_strand_id
1 'polypeptide(L)'
;LSTQLDVRVHKNGKIHFQEYHRGAVADDLKVIGDTDITGTVVHFTPDPEIFTETTEFDFDKLAKRIQELAFLNKGLRISITDKRPGQEKNEEFHYEGGIVSYVEFINENKEVIFDKPIYTDGELDGIAVEVAMQYTTGFHENIMSFANNIHT
;
A
#
# COMPACT_ATOMS: atom_id res chain seq x y z
N LEU A 1 -3.01 -17.19 -10.70
CA LEU A 1 -3.55 -15.88 -11.14
C LEU A 1 -2.57 -15.09 -12.00
N SER A 2 -1.30 -15.51 -12.13
CA SER A 2 -0.30 -14.80 -12.94
C SER A 2 0.23 -15.75 -14.00
N THR A 3 0.49 -15.27 -15.22
CA THR A 3 1.20 -16.05 -16.25
C THR A 3 2.63 -16.33 -15.83
N GLN A 4 3.30 -15.29 -15.33
CA GLN A 4 4.66 -15.32 -14.80
C GLN A 4 4.72 -14.57 -13.47
N LEU A 5 5.53 -15.08 -12.54
CA LEU A 5 5.86 -14.41 -11.29
C LEU A 5 7.33 -14.69 -10.96
N ASP A 6 8.08 -13.66 -10.61
CA ASP A 6 9.46 -13.75 -10.15
C ASP A 6 9.64 -13.10 -8.78
N VAL A 7 10.43 -13.75 -7.93
CA VAL A 7 10.74 -13.29 -6.57
C VAL A 7 12.25 -13.17 -6.41
N ARG A 8 12.71 -12.00 -5.96
CA ARG A 8 14.09 -11.77 -5.50
C ARG A 8 14.08 -11.49 -4.00
N VAL A 9 14.75 -12.32 -3.21
CA VAL A 9 14.91 -12.15 -1.76
C VAL A 9 16.35 -11.75 -1.46
N HIS A 10 16.53 -10.55 -0.92
CA HIS A 10 17.81 -10.00 -0.49
C HIS A 10 17.99 -10.33 0.99
N LYS A 11 18.86 -11.30 1.31
CA LYS A 11 19.07 -11.81 2.67
C LYS A 11 20.48 -12.36 2.86
N ASN A 12 21.08 -12.11 4.03
CA ASN A 12 22.41 -12.60 4.40
C ASN A 12 23.51 -12.26 3.37
N GLY A 13 23.44 -11.07 2.77
CA GLY A 13 24.39 -10.62 1.75
C GLY A 13 24.19 -11.24 0.36
N LYS A 14 23.15 -12.05 0.15
CA LYS A 14 22.88 -12.78 -1.10
C LYS A 14 21.51 -12.43 -1.69
N ILE A 15 21.42 -12.52 -3.01
CA ILE A 15 20.16 -12.40 -3.77
C ILE A 15 19.70 -13.81 -4.13
N HIS A 16 18.60 -14.25 -3.52
CA HIS A 16 17.93 -15.50 -3.85
C HIS A 16 16.82 -15.24 -4.87
N PHE A 17 16.72 -16.06 -5.90
CA PHE A 17 15.78 -15.90 -7.00
C PHE A 17 14.99 -17.18 -7.26
N GLN A 18 13.68 -17.03 -7.50
CA GLN A 18 12.82 -18.10 -7.97
C GLN A 18 11.75 -17.56 -8.92
N GLU A 19 11.40 -18.36 -9.92
CA GLU A 19 10.42 -18.05 -10.94
C GLU A 19 9.29 -19.08 -10.95
N TYR A 20 8.08 -18.61 -11.27
CA TYR A 20 6.86 -19.40 -11.31
C TYR A 20 6.08 -19.10 -12.60
N HIS A 21 5.60 -20.14 -13.27
CA HIS A 21 4.74 -20.03 -14.45
C HIS A 21 3.36 -20.59 -14.10
N ARG A 22 2.33 -19.74 -14.12
CA ARG A 22 0.97 -20.12 -13.70
C ARG A 22 0.89 -20.84 -12.35
N GLY A 23 1.78 -20.45 -11.43
CA GLY A 23 1.88 -21.00 -10.07
C GLY A 23 2.75 -22.25 -9.94
N ALA A 24 3.16 -22.89 -11.04
CA ALA A 24 4.14 -23.96 -11.01
C ALA A 24 5.55 -23.38 -10.88
N VAL A 25 6.37 -23.98 -10.02
CA VAL A 25 7.79 -23.63 -9.88
C VAL A 25 8.49 -23.91 -11.21
N ALA A 26 9.10 -22.88 -11.80
CA ALA A 26 9.81 -23.01 -13.07
C ALA A 26 11.20 -23.63 -12.87
N ASP A 27 11.85 -23.30 -11.74
CA ASP A 27 13.18 -23.80 -11.38
C ASP A 27 13.39 -23.72 -9.86
N ASP A 28 14.40 -24.45 -9.35
CA ASP A 28 14.80 -24.43 -7.95
C ASP A 28 15.29 -23.03 -7.53
N LEU A 29 15.22 -22.74 -6.22
CA LEU A 29 15.73 -21.48 -5.67
C LEU A 29 17.24 -21.36 -5.91
N LYS A 30 17.67 -20.26 -6.54
CA LYS A 30 19.09 -20.03 -6.88
C LYS A 30 19.62 -18.76 -6.23
N VAL A 31 20.91 -18.75 -5.91
CA VAL A 31 21.63 -17.53 -5.55
C VAL A 31 22.15 -16.89 -6.84
N ILE A 32 21.70 -15.68 -7.15
CA ILE A 32 22.01 -14.98 -8.42
C ILE A 32 22.98 -13.82 -8.26
N GLY A 33 23.40 -13.49 -7.03
CA GLY A 33 24.35 -12.43 -6.77
C GLY A 33 24.50 -12.08 -5.29
N ASP A 34 25.30 -11.05 -5.04
CA ASP A 34 25.52 -10.45 -3.73
C ASP A 34 24.69 -9.17 -3.58
N THR A 35 24.39 -8.77 -2.34
CA THR A 35 23.63 -7.54 -2.04
C THR A 35 24.02 -6.96 -0.69
N ASP A 36 23.92 -5.63 -0.57
CA ASP A 36 24.11 -4.84 0.65
C ASP A 36 22.79 -4.43 1.31
N ILE A 37 21.65 -4.71 0.66
CA ILE A 37 20.31 -4.41 1.17
C ILE A 37 19.59 -5.68 1.65
N THR A 38 18.50 -5.48 2.38
CA THR A 38 17.56 -6.54 2.76
C THR A 38 16.17 -6.21 2.25
N GLY A 39 15.43 -7.22 1.81
CA GLY A 39 14.06 -7.02 1.34
C GLY A 39 13.62 -8.12 0.38
N THR A 40 12.39 -7.98 -0.10
CA THR A 40 11.82 -8.89 -1.10
C THR A 40 11.23 -8.06 -2.23
N VAL A 41 11.58 -8.42 -3.45
CA VAL A 41 10.99 -7.88 -4.67
C VAL A 41 10.15 -8.97 -5.30
N VAL A 42 8.87 -8.68 -5.49
CA VAL A 42 7.95 -9.55 -6.21
C VAL A 42 7.51 -8.83 -7.48
N HIS A 43 7.60 -9.51 -8.61
CA HIS A 43 7.11 -9.03 -9.88
C HIS A 43 6.22 -10.11 -10.50
N PHE A 44 5.09 -9.69 -11.08
CA PHE A 44 4.14 -10.62 -11.67
C PHE A 44 3.40 -10.00 -12.83
N THR A 45 2.98 -10.85 -13.76
CA THR A 45 2.12 -10.49 -14.89
C THR A 45 0.75 -11.15 -14.71
N PRO A 46 -0.36 -10.38 -14.65
CA PRO A 46 -1.70 -10.95 -14.55
C PRO A 46 -2.00 -11.96 -15.67
N ASP A 47 -2.73 -13.02 -15.37
CA ASP A 47 -3.09 -14.04 -16.37
C ASP A 47 -4.34 -13.62 -17.19
N PRO A 48 -4.21 -13.37 -18.51
CA PRO A 48 -5.32 -12.92 -19.35
C PRO A 48 -6.39 -14.00 -19.59
N GLU A 49 -6.09 -15.28 -19.32
CA GLU A 49 -7.11 -16.34 -19.35
C GLU A 49 -8.05 -16.29 -18.14
N ILE A 50 -7.61 -15.62 -17.06
CA ILE A 50 -8.37 -15.48 -15.83
C ILE A 50 -8.99 -14.08 -15.75
N PHE A 51 -8.20 -13.03 -16.03
CA PHE A 51 -8.65 -11.64 -16.03
C PHE A 51 -9.03 -11.21 -17.44
N THR A 52 -10.28 -11.49 -17.82
CA THR A 52 -10.77 -11.27 -19.20
C THR A 52 -11.21 -9.84 -19.48
N GLU A 53 -11.54 -9.04 -18.45
CA GLU A 53 -11.98 -7.65 -18.62
C GLU A 53 -10.80 -6.69 -18.85
N THR A 54 -9.76 -6.81 -18.03
CA THR A 54 -8.53 -6.04 -18.17
C THR A 54 -7.39 -6.68 -17.38
N THR A 55 -6.17 -6.56 -17.92
CA THR A 55 -4.90 -6.83 -17.21
C THR A 55 -4.09 -5.56 -16.99
N GLU A 56 -4.62 -4.40 -17.40
CA GLU A 56 -3.96 -3.12 -17.23
C GLU A 56 -4.24 -2.54 -15.85
N PHE A 57 -3.19 -2.11 -15.18
CA PHE A 57 -3.30 -1.45 -13.89
C PHE A 57 -3.69 0.02 -14.05
N ASP A 58 -4.59 0.46 -13.18
CA ASP A 58 -5.01 1.86 -13.06
C ASP A 58 -4.15 2.54 -11.99
N PHE A 59 -3.29 3.47 -12.42
CA PHE A 59 -2.35 4.14 -11.53
C PHE A 59 -3.07 4.90 -10.41
N ASP A 60 -4.12 5.65 -10.72
CA ASP A 60 -4.78 6.53 -9.74
C ASP A 60 -5.52 5.70 -8.68
N LYS A 61 -6.10 4.56 -9.07
CA LYS A 61 -6.68 3.60 -8.10
C LYS A 61 -5.62 3.01 -7.18
N LEU A 62 -4.47 2.62 -7.71
CA LEU A 62 -3.36 2.08 -6.90
C LEU A 62 -2.77 3.14 -5.98
N ALA A 63 -2.50 4.34 -6.52
CA ALA A 63 -1.96 5.47 -5.78
C ALA A 63 -2.85 5.83 -4.58
N LYS A 64 -4.18 5.90 -4.78
CA LYS A 64 -5.13 6.14 -3.69
C LYS A 64 -5.02 5.10 -2.56
N ARG A 65 -4.96 3.81 -2.90
CA ARG A 65 -4.84 2.74 -1.88
C ARG A 65 -3.47 2.77 -1.20
N ILE A 66 -2.40 3.06 -1.93
CA ILE A 66 -1.05 3.16 -1.37
C ILE A 66 -0.92 4.37 -0.44
N GLN A 67 -1.51 5.51 -0.80
CA GLN A 67 -1.56 6.70 0.05
C GLN A 67 -2.30 6.41 1.35
N GLU A 68 -3.46 5.74 1.28
CA GLU A 68 -4.21 5.28 2.46
C GLU A 68 -3.36 4.38 3.37
N LEU A 69 -2.63 3.42 2.79
CA LEU A 69 -1.71 2.57 3.56
C LEU A 69 -0.59 3.37 4.23
N ALA A 70 -0.07 4.41 3.59
CA ALA A 70 0.94 5.29 4.18
C ALA A 70 0.39 6.08 5.38
N PHE A 71 -0.89 6.48 5.35
CA PHE A 71 -1.53 7.08 6.52
C PHE A 71 -1.74 6.08 7.67
N LEU A 72 -2.14 4.85 7.36
CA LEU A 72 -2.37 3.82 8.37
C LEU A 72 -1.08 3.33 9.05
N ASN A 73 0.08 3.53 8.40
CA ASN A 73 1.38 3.11 8.91
C ASN A 73 2.27 4.33 9.15
N LYS A 74 2.17 4.92 10.35
CA LYS A 74 2.97 6.09 10.76
C LYS A 74 4.46 5.91 10.45
N GLY A 75 5.04 6.85 9.71
CA GLY A 75 6.45 6.84 9.34
C GLY A 75 6.85 5.83 8.26
N LEU A 76 5.90 5.08 7.69
CA LEU A 76 6.16 4.22 6.54
C LEU A 76 6.24 5.07 5.27
N ARG A 77 7.36 4.98 4.57
CA ARG A 77 7.56 5.57 3.25
C ARG A 77 7.16 4.56 2.18
N ILE A 78 6.19 4.92 1.35
CA ILE A 78 5.75 4.09 0.21
C ILE A 78 5.80 4.93 -1.06
N SER A 79 6.32 4.36 -2.14
CA SER A 79 6.32 5.01 -3.46
C SER A 79 5.62 4.13 -4.50
N ILE A 80 5.06 4.77 -5.51
CA ILE A 80 4.48 4.14 -6.69
C ILE A 80 5.06 4.80 -7.94
N THR A 81 5.43 4.00 -8.93
CA THR A 81 6.00 4.50 -10.19
C THR A 81 5.34 3.81 -11.37
N ASP A 82 4.78 4.61 -12.27
CA ASP A 82 4.37 4.16 -13.61
C ASP A 82 5.56 4.28 -14.57
N LYS A 83 5.89 3.16 -15.23
CA LYS A 83 6.98 3.07 -16.21
C LYS A 83 6.47 2.93 -17.64
N ARG A 84 5.15 3.04 -17.88
CA ARG A 84 4.56 2.96 -19.22
C ARG A 84 5.00 4.19 -20.04
N PRO A 85 5.49 4.01 -21.28
CA PRO A 85 5.91 5.12 -22.13
C PRO A 85 4.78 6.14 -22.35
N GLY A 86 5.07 7.43 -22.13
CA GLY A 86 4.11 8.53 -22.27
C GLY A 86 3.11 8.66 -21.12
N GLN A 87 3.21 7.83 -20.08
CA GLN A 87 2.41 7.87 -18.85
C GLN A 87 3.29 7.83 -17.60
N GLU A 88 4.58 8.16 -17.74
CA GLU A 88 5.54 8.08 -16.65
C GLU A 88 5.11 9.01 -15.50
N LYS A 89 4.93 8.41 -14.33
CA LYS A 89 4.47 9.12 -13.13
C LYS A 89 5.14 8.51 -11.90
N ASN A 90 5.50 9.35 -10.94
CA ASN A 90 6.09 8.90 -9.68
C ASN A 90 5.44 9.69 -8.54
N GLU A 91 4.91 8.96 -7.55
CA GLU A 91 4.36 9.52 -6.34
C GLU A 91 4.98 8.84 -5.12
N GLU A 92 5.17 9.62 -4.06
CA GLU A 92 5.76 9.17 -2.82
C GLU A 92 4.93 9.68 -1.65
N PHE A 93 4.67 8.79 -0.70
CA PHE A 93 3.84 9.03 0.46
C PHE A 93 4.62 8.71 1.72
N HIS A 94 4.65 9.67 2.64
CA HIS A 94 5.26 9.53 3.94
C HIS A 94 4.55 10.47 4.91
N TYR A 95 3.84 9.88 5.88
CA TYR A 95 3.02 10.62 6.84
C TYR A 95 3.41 10.28 8.28
N GLU A 96 3.90 11.28 9.00
CA GLU A 96 4.27 11.13 10.42
C GLU A 96 3.05 11.20 11.34
N GLY A 97 2.01 11.95 10.95
CA GLY A 97 0.77 12.12 11.73
C GLY A 97 -0.20 10.93 11.67
N GLY A 98 0.04 9.96 10.78
CA GLY A 98 -0.78 8.77 10.63
C GLY A 98 -2.25 9.06 10.29
N ILE A 99 -3.18 8.44 11.02
CA ILE A 99 -4.62 8.60 10.80
C ILE A 99 -5.14 10.01 11.06
N VAL A 100 -4.41 10.85 11.82
CA VAL A 100 -4.74 12.28 11.96
C VAL A 100 -4.60 12.99 10.62
N SER A 101 -3.48 12.77 9.94
CA SER A 101 -3.24 13.31 8.60
C SER A 101 -4.21 12.73 7.57
N TYR A 102 -4.73 11.51 7.80
CA TYR A 102 -5.77 10.96 6.94
C TYR A 102 -7.10 11.70 7.06
N VAL A 103 -7.52 12.04 8.28
CA VAL A 103 -8.73 12.82 8.52
C VAL A 103 -8.59 14.22 7.91
N GLU A 104 -7.43 14.87 8.07
CA GLU A 104 -7.13 16.15 7.43
C GLU A 104 -7.26 16.06 5.90
N PHE A 105 -6.68 15.02 5.30
CA PHE A 105 -6.75 14.76 3.86
C PHE A 105 -8.18 14.55 3.38
N ILE A 106 -8.99 13.72 4.06
CA ILE A 106 -10.39 13.45 3.68
C ILE A 106 -11.25 14.73 3.77
N ASN A 107 -10.86 15.67 4.62
CA ASN A 107 -11.59 16.91 4.85
C ASN A 107 -10.98 18.13 4.14
N GLU A 108 -9.94 17.97 3.31
CA GLU A 108 -9.20 19.08 2.67
C GLU A 108 -10.12 20.05 1.88
N ASN A 109 -11.21 19.52 1.30
CA ASN A 109 -12.18 20.25 0.48
C ASN A 109 -13.50 20.52 1.22
N LYS A 110 -13.51 20.39 2.56
CA LYS A 110 -14.68 20.60 3.41
C LYS A 110 -14.41 21.70 4.42
N GLU A 111 -15.47 22.38 4.83
CA GLU A 111 -15.40 23.37 5.92
C GLU A 111 -15.43 22.64 7.27
N VAL A 112 -14.30 22.65 7.98
CA VAL A 112 -14.13 22.01 9.30
C VAL A 112 -14.60 22.93 10.42
N ILE A 113 -15.11 22.35 11.52
CA ILE A 113 -15.58 23.12 12.68
C ILE A 113 -14.41 23.56 13.57
N PHE A 114 -13.33 22.78 13.58
CA PHE A 114 -12.11 23.06 14.33
C PHE A 114 -10.89 22.50 13.59
N ASP A 115 -9.76 23.20 13.69
CA ASP A 115 -8.60 22.95 12.84
C ASP A 115 -7.95 21.59 13.06
N LYS A 116 -7.78 21.16 14.32
CA LYS A 116 -7.04 19.94 14.66
C LYS A 116 -7.99 18.77 14.90
N PRO A 117 -7.89 17.66 14.13
CA PRO A 117 -8.68 16.47 14.42
C PRO A 117 -8.49 15.98 15.86
N ILE A 118 -9.57 15.44 16.43
CA ILE A 118 -9.51 14.72 17.70
C ILE A 118 -8.80 13.41 17.45
N TYR A 119 -7.87 13.06 18.33
CA TYR A 119 -7.07 11.84 18.25
C TYR A 119 -6.98 11.17 19.62
N THR A 120 -7.13 9.85 19.65
CA THR A 120 -6.88 9.02 20.83
C THR A 120 -6.46 7.62 20.41
N ASP A 121 -5.61 7.00 21.22
CA ASP A 121 -5.21 5.61 21.11
C ASP A 121 -5.32 4.91 22.46
N GLY A 122 -5.35 3.58 22.44
CA GLY A 122 -5.36 2.76 23.64
C GLY A 122 -5.22 1.28 23.32
N GLU A 123 -4.88 0.50 24.34
CA GLU A 123 -4.78 -0.95 24.25
C GLU A 123 -5.56 -1.59 25.40
N LEU A 124 -6.39 -2.59 25.08
CA LEU A 124 -7.09 -3.40 26.06
C LEU A 124 -7.09 -4.86 25.61
N ASP A 125 -6.75 -5.77 26.52
CA ASP A 125 -6.69 -7.22 26.27
C ASP A 125 -5.86 -7.60 25.02
N GLY A 126 -4.77 -6.87 24.77
CA GLY A 126 -3.88 -7.08 23.62
C GLY A 126 -4.43 -6.56 22.29
N ILE A 127 -5.56 -5.84 22.30
CA ILE A 127 -6.15 -5.18 21.14
C ILE A 127 -5.83 -3.70 21.20
N ALA A 128 -4.96 -3.25 20.28
CA ALA A 128 -4.69 -1.84 20.08
C ALA A 128 -5.79 -1.20 19.22
N VAL A 129 -6.27 -0.04 19.66
CA VAL A 129 -7.28 0.75 18.95
C VAL A 129 -6.76 2.18 18.81
N GLU A 130 -6.90 2.73 17.63
CA GLU A 130 -6.54 4.10 17.29
C GLU A 130 -7.73 4.78 16.63
N VAL A 131 -8.06 6.00 17.06
CA VAL A 131 -9.22 6.76 16.55
C VAL A 131 -8.82 8.19 16.26
N ALA A 132 -9.13 8.65 15.05
CA ALA A 132 -9.09 10.05 14.67
C ALA A 132 -10.44 10.49 14.09
N MET A 133 -10.91 11.68 14.45
CA MET A 133 -12.18 12.21 13.96
C MET A 133 -12.18 13.74 13.89
N GLN A 134 -12.96 14.30 12.96
CA GLN A 134 -13.13 15.75 12.83
C GLN A 134 -14.51 16.05 12.27
N TYR A 135 -15.16 17.07 12.83
CA TYR A 135 -16.47 17.52 12.36
C TYR A 135 -16.34 18.54 11.23
N THR A 136 -17.30 18.49 10.32
CA THR A 136 -17.47 19.47 9.22
C THR A 136 -18.86 20.10 9.28
N THR A 137 -19.08 21.20 8.57
CA THR A 137 -20.39 21.86 8.48
C THR A 137 -21.39 21.10 7.60
N GLY A 138 -20.94 20.08 6.86
CA GLY A 138 -21.77 19.24 6.01
C GLY A 138 -22.69 18.27 6.78
N PHE A 139 -23.69 17.74 6.09
CA PHE A 139 -24.68 16.81 6.65
C PHE A 139 -24.35 15.33 6.42
N HIS A 140 -23.23 15.04 5.74
CA HIS A 140 -22.82 13.67 5.42
C HIS A 140 -21.89 13.11 6.50
N GLU A 141 -22.17 11.88 6.92
CA GLU A 141 -21.29 11.08 7.77
C GLU A 141 -20.38 10.22 6.91
N ASN A 142 -19.09 10.17 7.27
CA ASN A 142 -18.11 9.27 6.66
C ASN A 142 -17.32 8.57 7.77
N ILE A 143 -17.66 7.31 8.05
CA ILE A 143 -16.95 6.46 9.00
C ILE A 143 -16.11 5.46 8.21
N MET A 144 -14.81 5.42 8.50
CA MET A 144 -13.88 4.44 7.94
C MET A 144 -13.34 3.59 9.08
N SER A 145 -13.35 2.27 8.90
CA SER A 145 -12.92 1.31 9.92
C SER A 145 -11.88 0.35 9.35
N PHE A 146 -10.89 0.01 10.16
CA PHE A 146 -9.77 -0.82 9.75
C PHE A 146 -9.41 -1.84 10.82
N ALA A 147 -9.09 -3.06 10.38
CA ALA A 147 -8.48 -4.10 11.20
C ALA A 147 -7.20 -4.58 10.52
N ASN A 148 -6.05 -4.46 11.20
CA ASN A 148 -4.74 -4.86 10.67
C ASN A 148 -4.47 -4.27 9.26
N ASN A 149 -4.72 -2.97 9.06
CA ASN A 149 -4.58 -2.23 7.80
C ASN A 149 -5.55 -2.64 6.66
N ILE A 150 -6.54 -3.48 6.96
CA ILE A 150 -7.59 -3.87 6.03
C ILE A 150 -8.86 -3.09 6.34
N HIS A 151 -9.42 -2.43 5.34
CA HIS A 151 -10.68 -1.72 5.45
C HIS A 151 -11.82 -2.74 5.71
N THR A 152 -12.67 -2.44 6.71
CA THR A 152 -13.81 -3.28 7.12
C THR A 152 -15.16 -2.67 6.79
#